data_AF-A0A814FBU8-F1
#
_entry.id   AF-A0A814FBU8-F1
#
_cell.length_a   1.000
_cell.length_b   1.000
_cell.length_c   1.000
_cell.angle_alpha   90.00
_cell.angle_beta   90.00
_cell.angle_gamma   90.00
#
_symmetry.space_group_name_H-M   'P 1'
#
loop_
_entity.id
_entity.type
_entity.pdbx_description
1 polymer ?
#
loop_
_entity_poly.entity_id
_entity_poly.type
_entity_poly.pdbx_seq_one_letter_code
_entity_poly.pdbx_strand_id
1 'polypeptide(L)'
;MASILADSDSLEYIRSLTNYDMESILFDDALISTLPDKTDVGEFHVKVTRTNFGDIKDCIHVVASSQATIDDVPCGTTVKAFLTKELNTIRQEHTEYVKLPKNPLNRHILFQSEYSEYVITITTEEGKTSLGPQKIFFDDKEVEVWGIERQLIDNDKSALQVAWQSYYNIDG
;
A
#
# COMPACT_ATOMS: atom_id res chain seq x y z
N MET A 1 -23.71 4.37 14.55
CA MET A 1 -23.12 3.51 13.51
C MET A 1 -23.64 2.11 13.73
N ALA A 2 -24.35 1.52 12.76
CA ALA A 2 -24.78 0.14 12.86
C ALA A 2 -23.57 -0.76 12.58
N SER A 3 -23.19 -1.58 13.56
CA SER A 3 -22.25 -2.68 13.35
C SER A 3 -22.93 -3.71 12.45
N ILE A 4 -22.38 -3.98 11.28
CA ILE A 4 -22.77 -5.13 10.47
C ILE A 4 -22.05 -6.33 11.10
N LEU A 5 -22.71 -6.97 12.05
CA LEU A 5 -22.25 -8.27 12.54
C LEU A 5 -22.66 -9.33 11.53
N ALA A 6 -21.75 -10.26 11.25
CA ALA A 6 -22.09 -11.46 10.50
C ALA A 6 -23.21 -12.22 11.22
N ASP A 7 -24.17 -12.73 10.48
CA ASP A 7 -25.24 -13.58 11.03
C ASP A 7 -24.66 -14.93 11.51
N SER A 8 -25.45 -15.66 12.30
CA SER A 8 -25.04 -16.95 12.87
C SER A 8 -24.61 -17.96 11.82
N ASP A 9 -25.31 -18.00 10.69
CA ASP A 9 -25.12 -19.02 9.66
C ASP A 9 -23.82 -18.75 8.91
N SER A 10 -23.53 -17.47 8.63
CA SER A 10 -22.25 -17.03 8.07
C SER A 10 -21.06 -17.38 8.98
N LEU A 11 -21.20 -17.18 10.30
CA LEU A 11 -20.15 -17.53 11.27
C LEU A 11 -19.95 -19.05 11.38
N GLU A 12 -21.04 -19.81 11.35
CA GLU A 12 -20.99 -21.28 11.39
C GLU A 12 -20.35 -21.84 10.13
N TYR A 13 -20.68 -21.28 8.96
CA TYR A 13 -20.04 -21.64 7.70
C TYR A 13 -18.52 -21.41 7.75
N ILE A 14 -18.07 -20.22 8.15
CA ILE A 14 -16.63 -19.90 8.26
C ILE A 14 -15.92 -20.87 9.22
N ARG A 15 -16.57 -21.22 10.34
CA ARG A 15 -16.02 -22.18 11.32
C ARG A 15 -16.00 -23.62 10.79
N SER A 16 -16.86 -23.96 9.83
CA SER A 16 -16.90 -25.28 9.22
C SER A 16 -15.79 -25.52 8.19
N LEU A 17 -15.11 -24.46 7.74
CA LEU A 17 -14.04 -24.55 6.76
C LEU A 17 -12.90 -25.43 7.27
N THR A 18 -12.52 -26.39 6.45
CA THR A 18 -11.43 -27.33 6.73
C THR A 18 -10.12 -26.87 6.07
N ASN A 19 -8.99 -27.49 6.44
CA ASN A 19 -7.73 -27.22 5.75
C ASN A 19 -7.78 -27.52 4.24
N TYR A 20 -8.67 -28.41 3.78
CA TYR A 20 -8.85 -28.69 2.35
C TYR A 20 -9.55 -27.52 1.66
N ASP A 21 -10.57 -26.94 2.30
CA ASP A 21 -11.25 -25.75 1.81
C ASP A 21 -10.30 -24.54 1.76
N MET A 22 -9.36 -24.47 2.71
CA MET A 22 -8.34 -23.41 2.74
C MET A 22 -7.33 -23.49 1.59
N GLU A 23 -7.15 -24.63 0.93
CA GLU A 23 -6.34 -24.70 -0.29
C GLU A 23 -7.09 -24.08 -1.48
N SER A 24 -8.43 -24.13 -1.47
CA SER A 24 -9.24 -23.56 -2.55
C SER A 24 -9.32 -22.03 -2.53
N ILE A 25 -8.98 -21.40 -1.40
CA ILE A 25 -8.94 -19.93 -1.27
C ILE A 25 -7.60 -19.33 -1.71
N LEU A 26 -6.62 -20.16 -2.09
CA LEU A 26 -5.34 -19.69 -2.62
C LEU A 26 -5.50 -19.45 -4.12
N PHE A 27 -5.36 -18.21 -4.54
CA PHE A 27 -5.50 -17.83 -5.95
C PHE A 27 -4.65 -16.61 -6.29
N ASP A 28 -4.50 -16.37 -7.58
CA ASP A 28 -3.79 -15.26 -8.16
C ASP A 28 -4.61 -14.81 -9.38
N ASP A 29 -5.24 -13.65 -9.31
CA ASP A 29 -6.19 -13.20 -10.31
C ASP A 29 -6.09 -11.70 -10.57
N ALA A 30 -6.44 -11.29 -11.77
CA ALA A 30 -6.37 -9.91 -12.22
C ALA A 30 -7.55 -9.52 -13.11
N LEU A 31 -8.02 -8.29 -12.92
CA LEU A 31 -9.05 -7.65 -13.72
C LEU A 31 -8.47 -6.40 -14.38
N ILE A 32 -8.54 -6.33 -15.71
CA ILE A 32 -8.08 -5.17 -16.47
C ILE A 32 -9.30 -4.37 -16.93
N SER A 33 -9.27 -3.07 -16.67
CA SER A 33 -10.28 -2.13 -17.16
C SER A 33 -9.80 -1.53 -18.49
N THR A 34 -10.65 -1.59 -19.50
CA THR A 34 -10.34 -1.11 -20.85
C THR A 34 -11.37 -0.10 -21.35
N LEU A 35 -10.92 0.83 -22.18
CA LEU A 35 -11.78 1.68 -22.99
C LEU A 35 -12.35 0.89 -24.20
N PRO A 36 -13.36 1.43 -24.91
CA PRO A 36 -13.93 0.75 -26.09
C PRO A 36 -12.93 0.46 -27.21
N ASP A 37 -11.84 1.24 -27.28
CA ASP A 37 -10.72 1.03 -28.22
C ASP A 37 -9.71 -0.03 -27.74
N LYS A 38 -9.99 -0.67 -26.58
CA LYS A 38 -9.15 -1.65 -25.88
C LYS A 38 -7.89 -1.08 -25.25
N THR A 39 -7.84 0.23 -25.02
CA THR A 39 -6.77 0.84 -24.22
C THR A 39 -6.98 0.48 -22.75
N ASP A 40 -5.97 -0.10 -22.12
CA ASP A 40 -5.96 -0.38 -20.67
C ASP A 40 -5.91 0.94 -19.89
N VAL A 41 -6.86 1.12 -18.96
CA VAL A 41 -6.96 2.32 -18.12
C VAL A 41 -6.83 2.04 -16.63
N GLY A 42 -6.80 0.76 -16.26
CA GLY A 42 -6.51 0.34 -14.91
C GLY A 42 -6.45 -1.17 -14.78
N GLU A 43 -5.88 -1.60 -13.68
CA GLU A 43 -5.71 -2.99 -13.32
C GLU A 43 -6.04 -3.16 -11.84
N PHE A 44 -6.77 -4.22 -11.53
CA PHE A 44 -6.91 -4.76 -10.18
C PHE A 44 -6.25 -6.14 -10.16
N HIS A 45 -5.41 -6.40 -9.18
CA HIS A 45 -4.73 -7.66 -8.99
C HIS A 45 -4.90 -8.11 -7.55
N VAL A 46 -5.21 -9.38 -7.33
CA VAL A 46 -5.35 -9.97 -6.01
C VAL A 46 -4.68 -11.33 -5.96
N LYS A 47 -3.90 -11.53 -4.91
CA LYS A 47 -3.15 -12.75 -4.68
C LYS A 47 -3.31 -13.20 -3.25
N VAL A 48 -3.69 -14.45 -3.07
CA VAL A 48 -3.84 -15.11 -1.77
C VAL A 48 -2.90 -16.31 -1.74
N THR A 49 -1.95 -16.29 -0.81
CA THR A 49 -0.89 -17.29 -0.70
C THR A 49 -0.72 -17.77 0.73
N ARG A 50 -0.22 -18.99 0.87
CA ARG A 50 0.17 -19.54 2.17
C ARG A 50 1.58 -19.08 2.53
N THR A 51 1.80 -18.68 3.77
CA THR A 51 3.11 -18.18 4.23
C THR A 51 3.33 -18.41 5.72
N ASN A 52 4.49 -17.98 6.23
CA ASN A 52 4.75 -17.82 7.65
C ASN A 52 5.00 -16.34 7.96
N PHE A 53 4.62 -15.88 9.15
CA PHE A 53 4.88 -14.53 9.60
C PHE A 53 5.57 -14.55 10.96
N GLY A 54 6.88 -14.32 10.99
CA GLY A 54 7.71 -14.51 12.18
C GLY A 54 7.58 -15.95 12.72
N ASP A 55 7.16 -16.07 13.98
CA ASP A 55 6.94 -17.36 14.64
C ASP A 55 5.57 -17.97 14.33
N ILE A 56 4.63 -17.19 13.78
CA ILE A 56 3.30 -17.69 13.40
C ILE A 56 3.46 -18.48 12.11
N LYS A 57 3.15 -19.77 12.20
CA LYS A 57 3.19 -20.68 11.06
C LYS A 57 1.85 -20.72 10.37
N ASP A 58 1.90 -21.03 9.09
CA ASP A 58 0.71 -21.44 8.35
C ASP A 58 -0.35 -20.32 8.28
N CYS A 59 0.13 -19.13 7.94
CA CYS A 59 -0.65 -17.91 7.73
C CYS A 59 -1.13 -17.80 6.29
N ILE A 60 -2.10 -16.91 6.09
CA ILE A 60 -2.56 -16.48 4.78
C ILE A 60 -2.00 -15.08 4.52
N HIS A 61 -1.40 -14.89 3.35
CA HIS A 61 -0.94 -13.59 2.88
C HIS A 61 -1.79 -13.16 1.70
N VAL A 62 -2.49 -12.05 1.88
CA VAL A 62 -3.35 -11.42 0.88
C VAL A 62 -2.66 -10.16 0.39
N VAL A 63 -2.47 -10.04 -0.91
CA VAL A 63 -2.01 -8.81 -1.57
C VAL A 63 -3.06 -8.43 -2.60
N ALA A 64 -3.72 -7.30 -2.40
CA ALA A 64 -4.63 -6.71 -3.36
C ALA A 64 -4.11 -5.35 -3.78
N SER A 65 -4.08 -5.07 -5.07
CA SER A 65 -3.68 -3.76 -5.60
C SER A 65 -4.58 -3.33 -6.73
N SER A 66 -4.99 -2.07 -6.71
CA SER A 66 -5.69 -1.42 -7.82
C SER A 66 -4.84 -0.25 -8.28
N GLN A 67 -4.61 -0.13 -9.58
CA GLN A 67 -3.88 0.98 -10.19
C GLN A 67 -4.66 1.46 -11.40
N ALA A 68 -4.75 2.78 -11.58
CA ALA A 68 -5.44 3.36 -12.70
C ALA A 68 -4.87 4.75 -13.02
N THR A 69 -5.25 5.26 -14.17
CA THR A 69 -5.00 6.65 -14.55
C THR A 69 -6.35 7.34 -14.73
N ILE A 70 -6.59 8.41 -13.97
CA ILE A 70 -7.80 9.25 -14.09
C ILE A 70 -7.33 10.62 -14.56
N ASP A 71 -7.82 11.08 -15.72
CA ASP A 71 -7.39 12.35 -16.34
C ASP A 71 -5.86 12.50 -16.43
N ASP A 72 -5.18 11.45 -16.90
CA ASP A 72 -3.71 11.35 -16.98
C ASP A 72 -2.97 11.44 -15.62
N VAL A 73 -3.68 11.34 -14.50
CA VAL A 73 -3.11 11.28 -13.15
C VAL A 73 -3.09 9.82 -12.66
N PRO A 74 -1.89 9.22 -12.48
CA PRO A 74 -1.79 7.90 -11.89
C PRO A 74 -2.22 7.90 -10.42
N CYS A 75 -3.07 6.95 -10.07
CA CYS A 75 -3.49 6.69 -8.71
C CYS A 75 -3.56 5.20 -8.44
N GLY A 76 -3.46 4.82 -7.17
CA GLY A 76 -3.61 3.43 -6.82
C GLY A 76 -3.70 3.18 -5.34
N THR A 77 -4.12 1.97 -5.03
CA THR A 77 -4.28 1.44 -3.70
C THR A 77 -3.64 0.08 -3.64
N THR A 78 -2.94 -0.23 -2.55
CA THR A 78 -2.41 -1.56 -2.27
C THR A 78 -2.71 -1.90 -0.82
N VAL A 79 -3.33 -3.06 -0.60
CA VAL A 79 -3.56 -3.66 0.70
C VAL A 79 -2.76 -4.96 0.77
N LYS A 80 -1.91 -5.09 1.78
CA LYS A 80 -1.20 -6.33 2.11
C LYS A 80 -1.63 -6.75 3.50
N ALA A 81 -2.04 -7.99 3.69
CA ALA A 81 -2.46 -8.49 4.98
C ALA A 81 -1.90 -9.89 5.25
N PHE A 82 -1.46 -10.10 6.49
CA PHE A 82 -1.16 -11.42 7.03
C PHE A 82 -2.27 -11.80 7.99
N LEU A 83 -2.90 -12.94 7.75
CA LEU A 83 -4.04 -13.45 8.51
C LEU A 83 -3.70 -14.81 9.13
N THR A 84 -4.29 -15.11 10.29
CA THR A 84 -4.33 -16.48 10.82
C THR A 84 -5.30 -17.34 10.01
N LYS A 85 -5.35 -18.65 10.26
CA LYS A 85 -6.33 -19.54 9.62
C LYS A 85 -7.77 -19.21 9.98
N GLU A 86 -7.97 -18.66 11.18
CA GLU A 86 -9.25 -18.16 11.66
C GLU A 86 -9.58 -16.77 11.09
N LEU A 87 -8.81 -16.29 10.11
CA LEU A 87 -8.96 -15.00 9.42
C LEU A 87 -8.78 -13.77 10.33
N ASN A 88 -8.10 -13.94 11.46
CA ASN A 88 -7.71 -12.80 12.29
C ASN A 88 -6.52 -12.06 11.66
N THR A 89 -6.59 -10.74 11.61
CA THR A 89 -5.49 -9.91 11.06
C THR A 89 -4.32 -9.85 12.03
N ILE A 90 -3.16 -10.33 11.59
CA ILE A 90 -1.88 -10.22 12.30
C ILE A 90 -1.27 -8.84 12.03
N ARG A 91 -1.19 -8.49 10.74
CA ARG A 91 -0.66 -7.22 10.24
C ARG A 91 -1.35 -6.88 8.92
N GLN A 92 -1.71 -5.61 8.74
CA GLN A 92 -2.22 -5.11 7.47
C GLN A 92 -1.57 -3.77 7.14
N GLU A 93 -1.10 -3.66 5.91
CA GLU A 93 -0.53 -2.44 5.33
C GLU A 93 -1.46 -1.96 4.23
N HIS A 94 -1.87 -0.71 4.28
CA HIS A 94 -2.70 -0.06 3.28
C HIS A 94 -1.97 1.17 2.75
N THR A 95 -1.59 1.15 1.49
CA THR A 95 -0.94 2.27 0.81
C THR A 95 -1.84 2.80 -0.28
N GLU A 96 -2.10 4.10 -0.28
CA GLU A 96 -2.88 4.83 -1.28
C GLU A 96 -2.01 5.93 -1.86
N TYR A 97 -2.06 6.16 -3.17
CA TYR A 97 -1.34 7.27 -3.79
C TYR A 97 -2.14 7.93 -4.91
N VAL A 98 -1.86 9.22 -5.12
CA VAL A 98 -2.29 9.99 -6.30
C VAL A 98 -1.12 10.87 -6.72
N LYS A 99 -0.63 10.72 -7.95
CA LYS A 99 0.53 11.45 -8.48
C LYS A 99 0.11 12.78 -9.13
N LEU A 100 -0.50 13.68 -8.38
CA LEU A 100 -0.83 15.01 -8.89
C LEU A 100 0.47 15.74 -9.31
N PRO A 101 0.52 16.45 -10.46
CA PRO A 101 1.74 17.05 -11.01
C PRO A 101 2.54 17.98 -10.10
N LYS A 102 1.93 18.50 -9.02
CA LYS A 102 2.59 19.37 -8.02
C LYS A 102 2.42 18.90 -6.58
N ASN A 103 1.37 18.12 -6.31
CA ASN A 103 0.96 17.74 -4.97
C ASN A 103 0.74 16.23 -4.90
N PRO A 104 1.76 15.40 -5.18
CA PRO A 104 1.61 13.97 -5.00
C PRO A 104 1.18 13.71 -3.56
N LEU A 105 0.15 12.89 -3.41
CA LEU A 105 -0.36 12.44 -2.12
C LEU A 105 -0.02 10.97 -2.00
N ASN A 106 0.58 10.60 -0.88
CA ASN A 106 0.78 9.22 -0.48
C ASN A 106 0.27 9.07 0.94
N ARG A 107 -0.51 8.03 1.17
CA ARG A 107 -1.03 7.69 2.48
C ARG A 107 -0.74 6.24 2.77
N HIS A 108 -0.08 6.01 3.90
CA HIS A 108 0.28 4.70 4.38
C HIS A 108 -0.37 4.46 5.73
N ILE A 109 -1.12 3.37 5.87
CA ILE A 109 -1.68 2.92 7.14
C ILE A 109 -1.09 1.56 7.45
N LEU A 110 -0.59 1.41 8.66
CA LEU A 110 -0.16 0.15 9.22
C LEU A 110 -1.06 -0.21 10.39
N PHE A 111 -1.73 -1.36 10.29
CA PHE A 111 -2.44 -2.03 11.37
C PHE A 111 -1.61 -3.22 11.82
N GLN A 112 -1.37 -3.35 13.13
CA GLN A 112 -0.62 -4.48 13.68
C GLN A 112 -1.21 -4.93 15.01
N SER A 113 -1.34 -6.25 15.20
CA SER A 113 -1.69 -6.82 16.50
C SER A 113 -0.46 -6.88 17.40
N GLU A 114 -0.53 -6.29 18.59
CA GLU A 114 0.51 -6.32 19.61
C GLU A 114 -0.12 -6.55 20.99
N TYR A 115 0.32 -7.58 21.72
CA TYR A 115 -0.09 -7.83 23.11
C TYR A 115 -1.61 -7.81 23.38
N SER A 116 -2.43 -8.29 22.45
CA SER A 116 -3.91 -8.28 22.50
C SER A 116 -4.56 -6.93 22.20
N GLU A 117 -3.79 -5.94 21.76
CA GLU A 117 -4.26 -4.66 21.25
C GLU A 117 -3.90 -4.51 19.77
N TYR A 118 -4.54 -3.54 19.11
CA TYR A 118 -4.20 -3.16 17.74
C TYR A 118 -3.55 -1.79 17.74
N VAL A 119 -2.34 -1.70 17.18
CA VAL A 119 -1.65 -0.45 16.93
C VAL A 119 -1.90 -0.04 15.49
N ILE A 120 -2.41 1.18 15.31
CA ILE A 120 -2.68 1.77 13.99
C ILE A 120 -1.76 2.98 13.81
N THR A 121 -0.85 2.90 12.85
CA THR A 121 0.01 4.03 12.45
C THR A 121 -0.47 4.56 11.11
N ILE A 122 -0.74 5.86 11.03
CA ILE A 122 -1.12 6.52 9.77
C ILE A 122 -0.02 7.53 9.44
N THR A 123 0.48 7.47 8.22
CA THR A 123 1.44 8.42 7.67
C THR A 123 0.87 8.99 6.37
N THR A 124 0.79 10.32 6.29
CA THR A 124 0.40 11.03 5.08
C THR A 124 1.57 11.88 4.62
N GLU A 125 1.98 11.70 3.37
CA GLU A 125 3.02 12.48 2.72
C GLU A 125 2.40 13.25 1.55
N GLU A 126 2.52 14.58 1.60
CA GLU A 126 2.05 15.49 0.55
C GLU A 126 3.24 16.22 -0.06
N GLY A 127 3.20 16.43 -1.39
CA GLY A 127 4.22 17.19 -2.08
C GLY A 127 5.59 16.50 -2.18
N LYS A 128 5.68 15.22 -1.82
CA LYS A 128 6.95 14.45 -1.83
C LYS A 128 7.11 13.65 -3.12
N THR A 129 8.21 13.89 -3.83
CA THR A 129 8.56 13.24 -5.09
C THR A 129 9.89 12.50 -4.94
N SER A 130 9.93 11.21 -5.29
CA SER A 130 11.21 10.50 -5.39
C SER A 130 11.93 10.93 -6.67
N LEU A 131 13.19 11.33 -6.53
CA LEU A 131 14.06 11.68 -7.65
C LEU A 131 14.89 10.48 -8.15
N GLY A 132 14.80 9.33 -7.46
CA GLY A 132 15.61 8.15 -7.76
C GLY A 132 17.10 8.34 -7.42
N PRO A 133 17.99 7.51 -8.00
CA PRO A 133 19.42 7.68 -7.89
C PRO A 133 19.87 9.01 -8.52
N GLN A 134 20.62 9.78 -7.76
CA GLN A 134 21.20 11.07 -8.12
C GLN A 134 22.70 10.99 -7.93
N LYS A 135 23.46 11.63 -8.82
CA LYS A 135 24.91 11.77 -8.69
C LYS A 135 25.20 13.16 -8.16
N ILE A 136 25.73 13.25 -6.95
CA ILE A 136 26.10 14.53 -6.34
C ILE A 136 27.60 14.56 -6.01
N PHE A 137 28.19 15.75 -6.09
CA PHE A 137 29.61 15.95 -5.82
C PHE A 137 29.80 16.43 -4.38
N PHE A 138 30.59 15.70 -3.61
CA PHE A 138 31.09 16.11 -2.29
C PHE A 138 32.62 16.08 -2.32
N ASP A 139 33.26 17.21 -2.05
CA ASP A 139 34.73 17.34 -2.02
C ASP A 139 35.42 16.70 -3.25
N ASP A 140 34.95 17.07 -4.45
CA ASP A 140 35.43 16.56 -5.76
C ASP A 140 35.25 15.06 -6.00
N LYS A 141 34.48 14.37 -5.16
CA LYS A 141 34.07 12.96 -5.35
C LYS A 141 32.61 12.88 -5.75
N GLU A 142 32.35 12.15 -6.82
CA GLU A 142 30.99 11.79 -7.22
C GLU A 142 30.46 10.68 -6.30
N VAL A 143 29.32 10.92 -5.66
CA VAL A 143 28.63 9.98 -4.79
C VAL A 143 27.23 9.75 -5.34
N GLU A 144 26.86 8.48 -5.46
CA GLU A 144 25.51 8.10 -5.84
C GLU A 144 24.62 8.07 -4.59
N VAL A 145 23.54 8.84 -4.62
CA VAL A 145 22.61 9.01 -3.50
C VAL A 145 21.18 8.83 -3.98
N TRP A 146 20.27 8.51 -3.08
CA TRP A 146 18.84 8.52 -3.37
C TRP A 146 18.23 9.88 -3.02
N GLY A 147 17.69 10.56 -4.03
CA GLY A 147 17.09 11.89 -3.88
C GLY A 147 15.58 11.84 -3.57
N ILE A 148 15.15 12.71 -2.65
CA ILE A 148 13.74 12.97 -2.37
C ILE A 148 13.52 14.47 -2.38
N GLU A 149 12.59 14.97 -3.18
CA GLU A 149 12.11 16.35 -3.10
C GLU A 149 10.82 16.41 -2.28
N ARG A 150 10.66 17.46 -1.47
CA ARG A 150 9.42 17.80 -0.77
C ARG A 150 9.04 19.22 -1.12
N GLN A 151 7.78 19.43 -1.46
CA GLN A 151 7.19 20.75 -1.70
C GLN A 151 6.18 21.05 -0.60
N LEU A 152 6.43 22.12 0.15
CA LEU A 152 5.44 22.70 1.05
C LEU A 152 4.61 23.71 0.25
N ILE A 153 3.33 23.43 0.10
CA ILE A 153 2.39 24.30 -0.59
C ILE A 153 1.34 24.75 0.42
N ASP A 154 1.38 26.03 0.76
CA ASP A 154 0.32 26.69 1.52
C ASP A 154 -0.85 27.03 0.57
N ASN A 155 -2.08 26.89 1.06
CA ASN A 155 -3.28 27.26 0.31
C ASN A 155 -3.46 28.79 0.23
N ASP A 156 -2.74 29.56 1.05
CA ASP A 156 -2.67 31.00 0.89
C ASP A 156 -1.62 31.39 -0.16
N LYS A 157 -2.06 32.07 -1.23
CA LYS A 157 -1.20 32.52 -2.36
C LYS A 157 -0.11 33.51 -1.94
N SER A 158 -0.08 33.90 -0.67
CA SER A 158 0.89 34.82 -0.07
C SER A 158 2.17 34.12 0.44
N ALA A 159 2.16 32.80 0.64
CA ALA A 159 3.32 32.08 1.14
C ALA A 159 4.23 31.59 0.00
N LEU A 160 5.55 31.68 0.22
CA LEU A 160 6.56 31.15 -0.69
C LEU A 160 6.38 29.63 -0.83
N GLN A 161 6.26 29.13 -2.06
CA GLN A 161 6.40 27.70 -2.32
C GLN A 161 7.84 27.30 -1.98
N VAL A 162 8.00 26.47 -0.95
CA VAL A 162 9.31 25.99 -0.51
C VAL A 162 9.45 24.55 -0.98
N ALA A 163 10.41 24.30 -1.85
CA ALA A 163 10.87 22.96 -2.18
C ALA A 163 12.22 22.72 -1.51
N TRP A 164 12.42 21.55 -0.89
CA TRP A 164 13.73 21.11 -0.45
C TRP A 164 13.97 19.66 -0.83
N GLN A 165 15.25 19.34 -1.00
CA GLN A 165 15.70 18.00 -1.38
C GLN A 165 16.45 17.38 -0.20
N SER A 166 16.19 16.10 0.05
CA SER A 166 16.95 15.26 0.96
C SER A 166 17.63 14.16 0.16
N TYR A 167 18.89 13.89 0.50
CA TYR A 167 19.70 12.88 -0.15
C TYR A 167 20.14 11.84 0.89
N TYR A 168 20.06 10.57 0.52
CA TYR A 168 20.45 9.45 1.38
C TYR A 168 21.49 8.60 0.65
N ASN A 169 22.48 8.08 1.36
CA ASN A 169 23.41 7.12 0.75
C ASN A 169 22.64 5.86 0.35
N ILE A 170 22.96 5.29 -0.81
CA ILE A 170 22.31 4.07 -1.30
C ILE A 170 22.63 2.86 -0.39
N ASP A 171 23.75 2.92 0.32
CA ASP A 171 24.25 1.82 1.18
C ASP A 171 23.71 1.85 2.63
N GLY A 172 22.92 2.86 3.02
CA GLY A 172 22.41 3.02 4.39
C GLY A 172 23.33 3.80 5.31
#